data_AF-A0AB73R3I5-F1
#
_entry.id   AF-A0AB73R3I5-F1
#
_cell.length_a   1.000
_cell.length_b   1.000
_cell.length_c   1.000
_cell.angle_alpha   90.00
_cell.angle_beta   90.00
_cell.angle_gamma   90.00
#
_symmetry.space_group_name_H-M   'P 1'
#
loop_
_entity.id
_entity.type
_entity.pdbx_description
1 polymer ?
#
loop_
_entity_poly.entity_id
_entity_poly.type
_entity_poly.pdbx_seq_one_letter_code
_entity_poly.pdbx_strand_id
1 'polypeptide(L)'
;MDRIYFVDNPWPKGHRIVNFKWSAHFKYAEEEELNGVAGLYFDLHLETADYDEEDLEDDEEDVDDWHAKIVWNNFHSCTLSSEEWDFKGFRVGSDEVPFDLDLLNGKRFAIDFLSEDEQKNLDSDLTAFDVYLLGHDASAFHNIKFTRLEGQTYQIEWKGQLALTYIGDYEFKYDFHTLISSTSFSGINIPNEITDHEAYVLLKRFVSNPVLFELQHDNGDRRFVLK
;
A
#
# COMPACT_ATOMS: atom_id res chain seq x y z
N MET A 1 -15.22 8.41 -9.27
CA MET A 1 -13.88 7.82 -9.42
C MET A 1 -13.07 8.33 -8.26
N ASP A 2 -12.33 7.45 -7.61
CA ASP A 2 -11.56 7.81 -6.41
C ASP A 2 -10.34 8.63 -6.80
N ARG A 3 -9.85 9.42 -5.83
CA ARG A 3 -8.76 10.38 -6.03
C ARG A 3 -7.78 10.32 -4.87
N ILE A 4 -6.51 10.54 -5.17
CA ILE A 4 -5.47 10.82 -4.18
C ILE A 4 -5.16 12.31 -4.22
N TYR A 5 -4.91 12.88 -3.04
CA TYR A 5 -4.60 14.28 -2.86
C TYR A 5 -3.21 14.36 -2.25
N PHE A 6 -2.33 15.11 -2.91
CA PHE A 6 -1.06 15.54 -2.35
C PHE A 6 -1.25 16.98 -1.88
N VAL A 7 -1.07 17.21 -0.58
CA VAL A 7 -1.41 18.50 0.04
C VAL A 7 -0.47 19.57 -0.49
N ASP A 8 -1.05 20.73 -0.81
CA ASP A 8 -0.32 21.91 -1.32
C ASP A 8 0.38 21.68 -2.67
N ASN A 9 -0.03 20.67 -3.44
CA ASN A 9 0.44 20.50 -4.82
C ASN A 9 -0.38 21.36 -5.81
N PRO A 10 0.01 21.44 -7.09
CA PRO A 10 -0.65 22.30 -8.07
C PRO A 10 -2.09 21.88 -8.44
N TRP A 11 -2.53 20.68 -8.06
CA TRP A 11 -3.83 20.13 -8.40
C TRP A 11 -4.73 20.05 -7.16
N PRO A 12 -5.46 21.12 -6.80
CA PRO A 12 -6.29 21.16 -5.58
C PRO A 12 -7.44 20.15 -5.59
N LYS A 13 -7.78 19.61 -6.77
CA LYS A 13 -8.79 18.56 -6.93
C LYS A 13 -8.22 17.15 -6.74
N GLY A 14 -6.91 17.01 -6.55
CA GLY A 14 -6.19 15.73 -6.49
C GLY A 14 -5.99 15.10 -7.87
N HIS A 15 -5.56 13.85 -7.86
CA HIS A 15 -5.30 13.04 -9.05
C HIS A 15 -6.21 11.83 -9.08
N ARG A 16 -6.75 11.52 -10.26
CA ARG A 16 -7.66 10.39 -10.45
C ARG A 16 -6.90 9.08 -10.27
N ILE A 17 -7.47 8.16 -9.51
CA ILE A 17 -6.94 6.80 -9.36
C ILE A 17 -7.46 5.96 -10.54
N VAL A 18 -6.54 5.39 -11.31
CA VAL A 18 -6.86 4.51 -12.45
C VAL A 18 -6.83 3.04 -12.06
N ASN A 19 -6.02 2.69 -11.07
CA ASN A 19 -5.84 1.34 -10.58
C ASN A 19 -5.72 1.36 -9.06
N PHE A 20 -6.51 0.52 -8.39
CA PHE A 20 -6.34 0.25 -6.98
C PHE A 20 -6.57 -1.24 -6.74
N LYS A 21 -5.60 -1.89 -6.09
CA LYS A 21 -5.66 -3.29 -5.72
C LYS A 21 -5.37 -3.45 -4.24
N TRP A 22 -6.17 -4.28 -3.59
CA TRP A 22 -5.93 -4.75 -2.23
C TRP A 22 -5.86 -6.27 -2.25
N SER A 23 -4.70 -6.79 -1.85
CA SER A 23 -4.45 -8.22 -1.72
C SER A 23 -3.60 -8.51 -0.49
N ALA A 24 -3.05 -9.71 -0.39
CA ALA A 24 -2.16 -10.10 0.70
C ALA A 24 -1.16 -11.14 0.23
N HIS A 25 -0.10 -11.32 1.00
CA HIS A 25 0.83 -12.43 0.87
C HIS A 25 1.30 -12.92 2.24
N PHE A 26 1.94 -14.09 2.27
CA PHE A 26 2.61 -14.58 3.47
C PHE A 26 4.09 -14.23 3.41
N LYS A 27 4.64 -13.74 4.54
CA LYS A 27 6.08 -13.78 4.79
C LYS A 27 6.38 -14.96 5.69
N TYR A 28 7.17 -15.90 5.17
CA TYR A 28 7.49 -17.16 5.83
C TYR A 28 8.93 -17.57 5.48
N ALA A 29 9.74 -17.76 6.51
CA ALA A 29 11.07 -18.36 6.51
C ALA A 29 11.32 -18.84 7.95
N GLU A 30 12.48 -19.40 8.23
CA GLU A 30 12.82 -19.81 9.60
C GLU A 30 12.74 -18.61 10.56
N GLU A 31 12.27 -18.82 11.79
CA GLU A 31 12.03 -17.70 12.74
C GLU A 31 13.28 -16.86 13.02
N GLU A 32 14.46 -17.49 12.99
CA GLU A 32 15.77 -16.84 13.13
C GLU A 32 16.10 -15.93 11.93
N GLU A 33 15.61 -16.25 10.72
CA GLU A 33 15.84 -15.46 9.51
C GLU A 33 14.87 -14.28 9.42
N LEU A 34 13.63 -14.46 9.89
CA LEU A 34 12.62 -13.41 9.87
C LEU A 34 12.58 -12.53 11.12
N ASN A 35 13.32 -12.83 12.19
CA ASN A 35 13.32 -12.01 13.42
C ASN A 35 11.91 -11.64 13.92
N GLY A 36 10.95 -12.57 13.82
CA GLY A 36 9.56 -12.33 14.20
C GLY A 36 8.72 -11.52 13.21
N VAL A 37 9.16 -11.37 11.94
CA VAL A 37 8.36 -10.77 10.85
C VAL A 37 7.51 -11.78 10.06
N ALA A 38 7.47 -13.05 10.48
CA ALA A 38 6.56 -14.02 9.86
C ALA A 38 5.09 -13.59 10.05
N GLY A 39 4.27 -13.81 9.03
CA GLY A 39 2.85 -13.48 9.13
C GLY A 39 2.11 -13.35 7.80
N LEU A 40 0.85 -12.91 7.92
CA LEU A 40 0.04 -12.43 6.81
C LEU A 40 0.26 -10.92 6.66
N TYR A 41 0.59 -10.49 5.45
CA TYR A 41 0.84 -9.10 5.09
C TYR A 41 -0.22 -8.64 4.10
N PHE A 42 -0.80 -7.47 4.34
CA PHE A 42 -1.65 -6.82 3.35
C PHE A 42 -0.82 -6.03 2.37
N ASP A 43 -1.29 -6.07 1.14
CA ASP A 43 -0.71 -5.37 0.01
C ASP A 43 -1.71 -4.38 -0.56
N LEU A 44 -1.28 -3.13 -0.72
CA LEU A 44 -2.03 -2.12 -1.45
C LEU A 44 -1.18 -1.60 -2.60
N HIS A 45 -1.82 -1.44 -3.74
CA HIS A 45 -1.24 -0.85 -4.93
C HIS A 45 -2.20 0.19 -5.47
N LEU A 46 -1.67 1.38 -5.76
CA LEU A 46 -2.41 2.52 -6.27
C LEU A 46 -1.60 3.14 -7.42
N GLU A 47 -2.28 3.38 -8.54
CA GLU A 47 -1.75 4.17 -9.66
C GLU A 47 -2.71 5.30 -9.99
N THR A 48 -2.16 6.48 -10.26
CA THR A 48 -2.94 7.61 -10.75
C THR A 48 -2.98 7.64 -12.27
N ALA A 49 -3.95 8.37 -12.82
CA ALA A 49 -3.84 8.87 -14.18
C ALA A 49 -2.62 9.79 -14.31
N ASP A 50 -2.28 10.11 -15.55
CA ASP A 50 -1.27 11.14 -15.82
C ASP A 50 -1.71 12.47 -15.19
N TYR A 51 -0.75 13.20 -14.61
CA TYR A 51 -1.01 14.43 -13.87
C TYR A 51 -1.61 15.54 -14.75
N ASP A 52 -1.33 15.52 -16.06
CA ASP A 52 -1.84 16.48 -17.04
C ASP A 52 -3.19 16.09 -17.66
N GLU A 53 -3.80 14.96 -17.27
CA GLU A 53 -5.05 14.46 -17.87
C GLU A 53 -6.20 15.48 -17.84
N GLU A 54 -6.30 16.22 -16.74
CA GLU A 54 -7.36 17.22 -16.53
C GLU A 54 -6.79 18.65 -16.46
N ASP A 55 -5.52 18.86 -16.87
CA ASP A 55 -4.88 20.17 -16.82
C ASP A 55 -5.13 20.97 -18.10
N LEU A 56 -5.65 22.19 -17.92
CA LEU A 56 -5.99 23.12 -18.99
C LEU A 56 -5.32 24.49 -18.78
N GLU A 57 -4.54 24.67 -17.72
CA GLU A 57 -3.99 25.96 -17.30
C GLU A 57 -2.47 25.97 -17.42
N ASP A 58 -1.93 27.08 -17.94
CA ASP A 58 -0.50 27.28 -18.15
C ASP A 58 0.31 27.18 -16.83
N ASP A 59 1.57 26.77 -16.94
CA ASP A 59 2.50 26.65 -15.82
C ASP A 59 2.83 28.04 -15.23
N GLU A 60 2.81 28.15 -13.89
CA GLU A 60 3.39 29.30 -13.22
C GLU A 60 4.93 29.21 -13.25
N GLU A 61 5.58 30.23 -13.81
CA GLU A 61 7.04 30.37 -13.78
C GLU A 61 7.49 30.81 -12.36
N ASP A 62 8.60 30.24 -11.86
CA ASP A 62 9.29 30.56 -10.58
C ASP A 62 8.70 30.02 -9.25
N VAL A 63 8.29 28.74 -9.21
CA VAL A 63 7.96 28.02 -7.95
C VAL A 63 8.91 26.84 -7.70
N ASP A 64 8.92 26.31 -6.46
CA ASP A 64 9.74 25.12 -6.13
C ASP A 64 9.20 23.83 -6.76
N ASP A 65 10.00 22.76 -6.72
CA ASP A 65 9.70 21.48 -7.38
C ASP A 65 8.34 20.88 -6.98
N TRP A 66 7.90 21.05 -5.74
CA TRP A 66 6.60 20.54 -5.28
C TRP A 66 5.43 21.30 -5.90
N HIS A 67 5.60 22.60 -6.14
CA HIS A 67 4.57 23.48 -6.70
C HIS A 67 4.68 23.64 -8.22
N ALA A 68 5.75 23.14 -8.85
CA ALA A 68 5.99 23.26 -10.28
C ALA A 68 5.29 22.13 -11.06
N LYS A 69 4.16 22.43 -11.73
CA LYS A 69 3.43 21.48 -12.59
C LYS A 69 4.32 20.74 -13.59
N ILE A 70 5.23 21.46 -14.25
CA ILE A 70 6.17 20.89 -15.21
C ILE A 70 7.04 19.79 -14.60
N VAL A 71 7.42 19.90 -13.32
CA VAL A 71 8.20 18.87 -12.62
C VAL A 71 7.38 17.61 -12.50
N TRP A 72 6.16 17.70 -11.98
CA TRP A 72 5.24 16.57 -11.87
C TRP A 72 4.99 15.91 -13.21
N ASN A 73 4.65 16.69 -14.24
CA ASN A 73 4.32 16.18 -15.57
C ASN A 73 5.48 15.40 -16.23
N ASN A 74 6.74 15.71 -15.88
CA ASN A 74 7.89 14.93 -16.34
C ASN A 74 7.95 13.51 -15.76
N PHE A 75 7.28 13.25 -14.63
CA PHE A 75 7.17 11.93 -14.01
C PHE A 75 5.86 11.21 -14.36
N HIS A 76 4.98 11.87 -15.11
CA HIS A 76 3.73 11.35 -15.67
C HIS A 76 2.66 11.05 -14.64
N SER A 77 2.87 10.09 -13.73
CA SER A 77 1.86 9.63 -12.77
C SER A 77 2.49 9.12 -11.48
N CYS A 78 1.66 8.91 -10.46
CA CYS A 78 2.07 8.35 -9.20
C CYS A 78 1.79 6.85 -9.15
N THR A 79 2.76 6.08 -8.66
CA THR A 79 2.58 4.70 -8.19
C THR A 79 2.94 4.64 -6.71
N LEU A 80 2.00 4.22 -5.86
CA LEU A 80 2.23 3.95 -4.44
C LEU A 80 1.86 2.50 -4.17
N SER A 81 2.85 1.67 -3.86
CA SER A 81 2.69 0.21 -3.94
C SER A 81 3.52 -0.51 -2.91
N SER A 82 2.95 -1.58 -2.36
CA SER A 82 3.71 -2.58 -1.63
C SER A 82 4.08 -3.79 -2.48
N GLU A 83 3.45 -3.96 -3.64
CA GLU A 83 3.70 -5.10 -4.55
C GLU A 83 4.73 -4.76 -5.63
N GLU A 84 4.89 -3.48 -5.93
CA GLU A 84 5.83 -3.02 -6.94
C GLU A 84 7.23 -2.98 -6.31
N TRP A 85 8.25 -3.30 -7.09
CA TRP A 85 9.66 -3.37 -6.70
C TRP A 85 10.04 -4.52 -5.75
N ASP A 86 9.51 -4.57 -4.51
CA ASP A 86 10.08 -5.44 -3.46
C ASP A 86 9.08 -6.30 -2.65
N PHE A 87 7.77 -6.28 -2.97
CA PHE A 87 6.75 -7.07 -2.24
C PHE A 87 6.83 -6.89 -0.70
N LYS A 88 6.77 -5.63 -0.24
CA LYS A 88 6.97 -5.22 1.16
C LYS A 88 5.73 -5.47 2.03
N GLY A 89 4.72 -4.64 1.91
CA GLY A 89 3.41 -4.79 2.57
C GLY A 89 3.48 -4.56 4.08
N PHE A 90 2.32 -4.62 4.75
CA PHE A 90 2.23 -4.44 6.21
C PHE A 90 1.55 -5.61 6.91
N ARG A 91 2.09 -6.03 8.05
CA ARG A 91 1.61 -7.21 8.76
C ARG A 91 0.21 -7.00 9.38
N VAL A 92 -0.69 -7.94 9.12
CA VAL A 92 -2.07 -7.94 9.65
C VAL A 92 -2.41 -9.19 10.46
N GLY A 93 -1.60 -10.23 10.39
CA GLY A 93 -1.73 -11.45 11.19
C GLY A 93 -0.35 -12.03 11.54
N SER A 94 -0.20 -12.51 12.78
CA SER A 94 0.97 -13.24 13.29
C SER A 94 0.53 -14.50 14.03
N ASP A 95 1.47 -15.25 14.61
CA ASP A 95 1.15 -16.40 15.46
C ASP A 95 0.40 -16.00 16.74
N GLU A 96 0.81 -14.89 17.35
CA GLU A 96 0.21 -14.41 18.61
C GLU A 96 -1.15 -13.77 18.37
N VAL A 97 -1.31 -13.12 17.21
CA VAL A 97 -2.54 -12.44 16.81
C VAL A 97 -2.86 -12.77 15.35
N PRO A 98 -3.46 -13.95 15.09
CA PRO A 98 -3.87 -14.32 13.74
C PRO A 98 -4.91 -13.35 13.18
N PHE A 99 -4.85 -13.11 11.88
CA PHE A 99 -5.77 -12.20 11.19
C PHE A 99 -7.22 -12.68 11.31
N ASP A 100 -8.10 -11.80 11.75
CA ASP A 100 -9.54 -12.03 11.82
C ASP A 100 -10.27 -10.99 10.94
N LEU A 101 -10.90 -11.49 9.88
CA LEU A 101 -11.64 -10.67 8.91
C LEU A 101 -12.82 -9.94 9.55
N ASP A 102 -13.43 -10.49 10.60
CA ASP A 102 -14.57 -9.87 11.27
C ASP A 102 -14.15 -8.68 12.14
N LEU A 103 -12.89 -8.64 12.57
CA LEU A 103 -12.30 -7.51 13.28
C LEU A 103 -11.77 -6.42 12.35
N LEU A 104 -11.81 -6.60 11.03
CA LEU A 104 -11.31 -5.61 10.08
C LEU A 104 -12.21 -4.37 9.98
N ASN A 105 -13.52 -4.52 10.21
CA ASN A 105 -14.46 -3.40 10.10
C ASN A 105 -14.17 -2.33 11.16
N GLY A 106 -13.85 -1.11 10.71
CA GLY A 106 -13.46 0.00 11.57
C GLY A 106 -12.01 -0.06 12.06
N LYS A 107 -11.25 -1.11 11.71
CA LYS A 107 -9.85 -1.27 12.12
C LYS A 107 -8.98 -0.23 11.43
N ARG A 108 -8.05 0.33 12.20
CA ARG A 108 -7.06 1.29 11.75
C ARG A 108 -5.67 0.71 11.98
N PHE A 109 -4.83 0.80 10.96
CA PHE A 109 -3.42 0.43 11.01
C PHE A 109 -2.59 1.71 11.01
N ALA A 110 -1.63 1.77 11.93
CA ALA A 110 -0.57 2.77 11.97
C ALA A 110 0.71 2.06 11.55
N ILE A 111 1.28 2.45 10.42
CA ILE A 111 2.37 1.75 9.74
C ILE A 111 3.50 2.76 9.51
N ASP A 112 4.75 2.32 9.69
CA ASP A 112 5.95 3.15 9.52
C ASP A 112 5.89 4.48 10.27
N PHE A 113 5.48 4.44 11.55
CA PHE A 113 5.59 5.60 12.44
C PHE A 113 7.00 5.67 12.99
N LEU A 114 7.86 6.35 12.24
CA LEU A 114 9.30 6.41 12.49
C LEU A 114 9.65 7.46 13.55
N SER A 115 10.54 7.11 14.48
CA SER A 115 11.23 8.05 15.36
C SER A 115 12.16 8.98 14.57
N GLU A 116 12.62 10.07 15.20
CA GLU A 116 13.57 10.99 14.55
C GLU A 116 14.87 10.31 14.12
N ASP A 117 15.34 9.31 14.86
CA ASP A 117 16.58 8.59 14.54
C ASP A 117 16.37 7.59 13.39
N GLU A 118 15.20 6.96 13.30
CA GLU A 118 14.80 6.12 12.16
C GLU A 118 14.63 6.95 10.89
N GLN A 119 14.11 8.17 10.97
CA GLN A 119 14.02 9.07 9.81
C GLN A 119 15.40 9.50 9.29
N LYS A 120 16.35 9.82 10.19
CA LYS A 120 17.72 10.20 9.80
C LYS A 120 18.51 9.07 9.16
N ASN A 121 18.20 7.83 9.54
CA ASN A 121 18.86 6.63 9.05
C ASN A 121 17.85 5.73 8.35
N LEU A 122 16.97 6.34 7.54
CA LEU A 122 15.91 5.63 6.84
C LEU A 122 16.53 4.54 5.97
N ASP A 123 16.16 3.31 6.29
CA ASP A 123 16.36 2.18 5.40
C ASP A 123 15.08 2.02 4.57
N SER A 124 15.13 2.45 3.31
CA SER A 124 14.00 2.38 2.40
C SER A 124 13.49 0.95 2.22
N ASP A 125 14.34 -0.06 2.45
CA ASP A 125 13.97 -1.46 2.29
C ASP A 125 13.04 -1.93 3.41
N LEU A 126 12.91 -1.15 4.49
CA LEU A 126 12.10 -1.48 5.67
C LEU A 126 10.72 -0.82 5.70
N THR A 127 10.40 0.11 4.79
CA THR A 127 9.06 0.69 4.71
C THR A 127 8.05 -0.30 4.14
N ALA A 128 6.77 -0.14 4.44
CA ALA A 128 5.72 -1.02 3.92
C ALA A 128 5.36 -0.72 2.46
N PHE A 129 5.64 0.50 1.99
CA PHE A 129 5.30 0.98 0.66
C PHE A 129 6.45 1.74 0.03
N ASP A 130 6.62 1.52 -1.26
CA ASP A 130 7.45 2.31 -2.15
C ASP A 130 6.57 3.27 -2.94
N VAL A 131 7.16 4.40 -3.32
CA VAL A 131 6.47 5.42 -4.09
C VAL A 131 7.32 5.91 -5.26
N TYR A 132 6.70 5.98 -6.42
CA TYR A 132 7.17 6.75 -7.56
C TYR A 132 6.24 7.95 -7.72
N LEU A 133 6.72 9.16 -7.41
CA LEU A 133 5.91 10.39 -7.43
C LEU A 133 6.57 11.45 -8.30
N LEU A 134 7.72 11.95 -7.85
CA LEU A 134 8.62 12.85 -8.58
C LEU A 134 9.98 12.16 -8.81
N GLY A 135 9.92 10.85 -9.06
CA GLY A 135 11.04 9.93 -9.00
C GLY A 135 10.81 8.87 -7.92
N HIS A 136 11.84 8.08 -7.61
CA HIS A 136 11.80 7.13 -6.50
C HIS A 136 11.97 7.87 -5.17
N ASP A 137 10.82 8.14 -4.56
CA ASP A 137 10.69 8.90 -3.32
C ASP A 137 10.37 7.95 -2.15
N ALA A 138 10.27 8.49 -0.94
CA ALA A 138 9.94 7.71 0.25
C ALA A 138 8.53 8.03 0.77
N SER A 139 7.87 7.01 1.31
CA SER A 139 6.57 7.14 1.96
C SER A 139 6.57 6.48 3.34
N ALA A 140 5.94 7.11 4.32
CA ALA A 140 5.86 6.61 5.70
C ALA A 140 4.64 7.19 6.44
N PHE A 141 4.55 6.93 7.75
CA PHE A 141 3.50 7.44 8.66
C PHE A 141 2.09 7.10 8.19
N HIS A 142 1.93 5.92 7.60
CA HIS A 142 0.68 5.55 6.98
C HIS A 142 -0.39 5.24 8.03
N ASN A 143 -1.56 5.82 7.80
CA ASN A 143 -2.74 5.57 8.58
C ASN A 143 -3.85 5.04 7.66
N ILE A 144 -4.15 3.75 7.80
CA ILE A 144 -5.05 3.03 6.90
C ILE A 144 -6.23 2.49 7.69
N LYS A 145 -7.44 2.93 7.35
CA LYS A 145 -8.68 2.48 8.00
C LYS A 145 -9.59 1.77 7.02
N PHE A 146 -10.02 0.58 7.40
CA PHE A 146 -10.98 -0.23 6.66
C PHE A 146 -12.37 -0.05 7.25
N THR A 147 -13.37 0.20 6.42
CA THR A 147 -14.77 0.27 6.83
C THR A 147 -15.57 -0.67 5.92
N ARG A 148 -16.17 -1.71 6.49
CA ARG A 148 -16.98 -2.66 5.74
C ARG A 148 -18.24 -1.95 5.23
N LEU A 149 -18.52 -2.10 3.95
CA LEU A 149 -19.75 -1.66 3.32
C LEU A 149 -20.72 -2.85 3.28
N GLU A 150 -21.40 -3.08 2.16
CA GLU A 150 -22.25 -4.25 1.97
C GLU A 150 -21.43 -5.48 1.52
N GLY A 151 -21.79 -6.65 2.05
CA GLY A 151 -21.11 -7.91 1.71
C GLY A 151 -19.63 -7.90 2.11
N GLN A 152 -18.77 -8.17 1.12
CA GLN A 152 -17.32 -8.26 1.28
C GLN A 152 -16.57 -7.06 0.68
N THR A 153 -17.29 -5.96 0.47
CA THR A 153 -16.72 -4.70 -0.02
C THR A 153 -16.34 -3.78 1.13
N TYR A 154 -15.31 -2.98 0.93
CA TYR A 154 -14.76 -2.08 1.93
C TYR A 154 -14.49 -0.71 1.33
N GLN A 155 -14.74 0.31 2.12
CA GLN A 155 -14.14 1.62 1.93
C GLN A 155 -12.79 1.65 2.67
N ILE A 156 -11.77 2.24 2.04
CA ILE A 156 -10.45 2.38 2.64
C ILE A 156 -10.10 3.87 2.69
N GLU A 157 -9.89 4.38 3.91
CA GLU A 157 -9.28 5.69 4.14
C GLU A 157 -7.77 5.48 4.30
N TRP A 158 -6.96 6.13 3.47
CA TRP A 158 -5.50 6.03 3.54
C TRP A 158 -4.87 7.42 3.58
N LYS A 159 -4.05 7.66 4.59
CA LYS A 159 -3.22 8.87 4.73
C LYS A 159 -1.78 8.46 4.96
N GLY A 160 -0.85 9.35 4.65
CA GLY A 160 0.56 9.18 4.98
C GLY A 160 1.33 10.44 4.65
N GLN A 161 2.65 10.33 4.75
CA GLN A 161 3.58 11.41 4.44
C GLN A 161 4.63 10.94 3.44
N LEU A 162 5.19 11.89 2.71
CA LEU A 162 6.17 11.68 1.66
C LEU A 162 7.40 12.54 1.93
N ALA A 163 8.56 12.03 1.51
CA ALA A 163 9.82 12.75 1.44
C ALA A 163 10.35 12.63 0.01
N LEU A 164 10.79 13.74 -0.59
CA LEU A 164 11.30 13.79 -1.96
C LEU A 164 12.76 13.32 -2.01
N THR A 165 13.00 12.06 -1.63
CA THR A 165 14.35 11.51 -1.50
C THR A 165 15.08 11.45 -2.82
N TYR A 166 14.36 11.42 -3.95
CA TYR A 166 14.98 11.43 -5.28
C TYR A 166 15.84 12.67 -5.51
N ILE A 167 15.42 13.83 -4.97
CA ILE A 167 16.15 15.10 -5.04
C ILE A 167 16.98 15.39 -3.78
N GLY A 168 17.09 14.43 -2.87
CA GLY A 168 17.87 14.52 -1.64
C GLY A 168 17.16 15.21 -0.47
N ASP A 169 15.83 15.33 -0.51
CA ASP A 169 15.03 15.82 0.61
C ASP A 169 14.43 14.64 1.39
N TYR A 170 15.02 14.36 2.55
CA TYR A 170 14.68 13.20 3.38
C TYR A 170 13.65 13.53 4.48
N GLU A 171 13.11 14.75 4.51
CA GLU A 171 12.10 15.13 5.50
C GLU A 171 10.68 14.74 5.05
N PHE A 172 9.97 13.97 5.86
CA PHE A 172 8.58 13.57 5.61
C PHE A 172 7.59 14.71 5.89
N LYS A 173 7.60 15.74 5.02
CA LYS A 173 6.82 16.97 5.20
C LYS A 173 5.63 17.10 4.25
N TYR A 174 5.51 16.22 3.26
CA TYR A 174 4.45 16.28 2.27
C TYR A 174 3.33 15.30 2.62
N ASP A 175 2.18 15.81 3.02
CA ASP A 175 1.03 14.97 3.36
C ASP A 175 0.31 14.48 2.11
N PHE A 176 -0.19 13.24 2.16
CA PHE A 176 -1.16 12.76 1.18
C PHE A 176 -2.36 12.10 1.84
N HIS A 177 -3.48 12.07 1.11
CA HIS A 177 -4.64 11.29 1.51
C HIS A 177 -5.47 10.81 0.32
N THR A 178 -6.13 9.67 0.49
CA THR A 178 -7.12 9.14 -0.44
C THR A 178 -8.26 8.45 0.31
N LEU A 179 -9.41 8.40 -0.36
CA LEU A 179 -10.57 7.61 0.01
C LEU A 179 -10.90 6.67 -1.15
N ILE A 180 -10.61 5.38 -0.98
CA ILE A 180 -11.09 4.35 -1.88
C ILE A 180 -12.53 4.05 -1.48
N SER A 181 -13.47 4.47 -2.32
CA SER A 181 -14.90 4.49 -1.98
C SER A 181 -15.47 3.08 -1.85
N SER A 182 -14.99 2.13 -2.66
CA SER A 182 -15.39 0.73 -2.61
C SER A 182 -14.34 -0.17 -3.29
N THR A 183 -13.87 -1.18 -2.58
CA THR A 183 -12.97 -2.22 -3.10
C THR A 183 -13.25 -3.56 -2.44
N SER A 184 -12.80 -4.64 -3.06
CA SER A 184 -12.90 -6.00 -2.52
C SER A 184 -11.50 -6.56 -2.30
N PHE A 185 -11.38 -7.43 -1.30
CA PHE A 185 -10.14 -8.16 -1.07
C PHE A 185 -9.89 -9.16 -2.21
N SER A 186 -8.75 -9.02 -2.89
CA SER A 186 -8.42 -9.83 -4.08
C SER A 186 -7.89 -11.23 -3.74
N GLY A 187 -7.73 -11.52 -2.45
CA GLY A 187 -7.22 -12.79 -1.94
C GLY A 187 -5.77 -12.71 -1.43
N ILE A 188 -5.30 -13.84 -0.92
CA ILE A 188 -3.93 -14.04 -0.45
C ILE A 188 -3.17 -14.77 -1.54
N ASN A 189 -2.19 -14.11 -2.16
CA ASN A 189 -1.35 -14.67 -3.20
C ASN A 189 -0.48 -15.79 -2.62
N ILE A 190 -0.37 -16.90 -3.37
CA ILE A 190 0.43 -18.06 -2.97
C ILE A 190 1.66 -18.12 -3.88
N PRO A 191 2.88 -17.92 -3.34
CA PRO A 191 4.12 -18.05 -4.10
C PRO A 191 4.26 -19.40 -4.79
N ASN A 192 4.90 -19.42 -5.96
CA ASN A 192 5.12 -20.64 -6.74
C ASN A 192 6.07 -21.64 -6.06
N GLU A 193 6.84 -21.14 -5.09
CA GLU A 193 7.86 -21.85 -4.36
C GLU A 193 7.28 -22.82 -3.32
N ILE A 194 6.02 -22.64 -2.91
CA ILE A 194 5.35 -23.50 -1.92
C ILE A 194 4.21 -24.32 -2.51
N THR A 195 4.00 -25.50 -1.94
CA THR A 195 2.86 -26.37 -2.25
C THR A 195 1.56 -25.81 -1.68
N ASP A 196 0.43 -26.24 -2.25
CA ASP A 196 -0.90 -25.91 -1.72
C ASP A 196 -1.05 -26.35 -0.25
N HIS A 197 -0.41 -27.46 0.13
CA HIS A 197 -0.42 -27.95 1.51
C HIS A 197 0.28 -26.98 2.48
N GLU A 198 1.48 -26.52 2.12
CA GLU A 198 2.23 -25.53 2.90
C GLU A 198 1.47 -24.21 3.00
N ALA A 199 0.86 -23.76 1.89
CA ALA A 199 0.01 -22.57 1.88
C ALA A 199 -1.18 -22.70 2.86
N TYR A 200 -1.83 -23.87 2.93
CA TYR A 200 -2.89 -24.12 3.92
C TYR A 200 -2.38 -24.16 5.36
N VAL A 201 -1.14 -24.60 5.59
CA VAL A 201 -0.51 -24.53 6.92
C VAL A 201 -0.32 -23.07 7.33
N LEU A 202 0.20 -22.22 6.44
CA LEU A 202 0.35 -20.78 6.69
C LEU A 202 -1.00 -20.10 6.91
N LEU A 203 -2.00 -20.44 6.11
CA LEU A 203 -3.36 -19.92 6.27
C LEU A 203 -3.93 -20.27 7.66
N LYS A 204 -3.79 -21.51 8.12
CA LYS A 204 -4.25 -21.93 9.46
C LYS A 204 -3.45 -21.30 10.59
N ARG A 205 -2.18 -20.96 10.34
CA ARG A 205 -1.28 -20.33 11.30
C ARG A 205 -1.63 -18.86 11.49
N PHE A 206 -1.81 -18.13 10.40
CA PHE A 206 -1.91 -16.66 10.42
C PHE A 206 -3.32 -16.10 10.22
N VAL A 207 -4.34 -16.94 10.04
CA VAL A 207 -5.74 -16.53 9.90
C VAL A 207 -6.61 -17.28 10.90
N SER A 208 -7.41 -16.54 11.68
CA SER A 208 -8.27 -17.07 12.74
C SER A 208 -9.37 -18.00 12.22
N ASN A 209 -9.92 -17.70 11.04
CA ASN A 209 -11.01 -18.48 10.44
C ASN A 209 -10.66 -18.91 8.99
N PRO A 210 -9.75 -19.87 8.82
CA PRO A 210 -9.23 -20.26 7.51
C PRO A 210 -10.29 -20.91 6.61
N VAL A 211 -11.42 -21.40 7.17
CA VAL A 211 -12.49 -22.02 6.38
C VAL A 211 -13.31 -21.02 5.55
N LEU A 212 -13.15 -19.72 5.80
CA LEU A 212 -13.74 -18.65 4.97
C LEU A 212 -13.06 -18.54 3.61
N PHE A 213 -11.87 -19.13 3.46
CA PHE A 213 -11.10 -19.07 2.24
C PHE A 213 -11.22 -20.37 1.45
N GLU A 214 -11.11 -20.25 0.13
CA GLU A 214 -10.89 -21.35 -0.79
C GLU A 214 -9.72 -21.07 -1.71
N LEU A 215 -9.07 -22.15 -2.14
CA LEU A 215 -7.96 -22.08 -3.07
C LEU A 215 -8.48 -21.96 -4.50
N GLN A 216 -8.04 -20.93 -5.21
CA GLN A 216 -8.30 -20.73 -6.63
C GLN A 216 -7.01 -20.86 -7.44
N HIS A 217 -7.13 -21.46 -8.62
CA HIS A 217 -6.06 -21.60 -9.61
C HIS A 217 -6.49 -20.89 -10.90
N ASP A 218 -5.85 -19.78 -11.25
CA ASP A 218 -6.15 -19.01 -12.46
C ASP A 218 -4.87 -18.87 -13.30
N ASN A 219 -4.82 -19.53 -14.46
CA ASN A 219 -3.71 -19.39 -15.43
C ASN A 219 -2.28 -19.60 -14.86
N GLY A 220 -2.15 -20.39 -13.79
CA GLY A 220 -0.88 -20.65 -13.11
C GLY A 220 -0.70 -19.85 -11.82
N ASP A 221 -1.48 -18.79 -11.60
CA ASP A 221 -1.53 -18.07 -10.34
C ASP A 221 -2.40 -18.82 -9.34
N ARG A 222 -1.93 -18.88 -8.10
CA ARG A 222 -2.63 -19.53 -6.99
C ARG A 222 -2.89 -18.50 -5.89
N ARG A 223 -4.09 -18.52 -5.34
CA ARG A 223 -4.46 -17.62 -4.25
C ARG A 223 -5.58 -18.20 -3.38
N PHE A 224 -5.62 -17.78 -2.12
CA PHE A 224 -6.79 -17.97 -1.27
C PHE A 224 -7.77 -16.81 -1.45
N VAL A 225 -8.97 -17.09 -1.95
CA VAL A 225 -10.06 -16.11 -2.08
C VAL A 225 -11.13 -16.34 -1.03
N LEU A 226 -11.88 -15.30 -0.67
CA LEU A 226 -13.03 -15.44 0.21
C LEU A 226 -14.19 -16.10 -0.54
N LYS A 227 -14.90 -17.00 0.16
CA LYS A 227 -16.10 -17.71 -0.34
C LYS A 227 -17.34 -16.82 -0.43
#